data_AF-A0AAW5THL7-F1
#
_entry.id   AF-A0AAW5THL7-F1
#
_cell.length_a   1.000
_cell.length_b   1.000
_cell.length_c   1.000
_cell.angle_alpha   90.00
_cell.angle_beta   90.00
_cell.angle_gamma   90.00
#
_symmetry.space_group_name_H-M   'P 1'
#
loop_
_entity.id
_entity.type
_entity.pdbx_description
1 polymer ?
#
loop_
_entity_poly.entity_id
_entity_poly.type
_entity_poly.pdbx_seq_one_letter_code
_entity_poly.pdbx_strand_id
1 'polypeptide(L)'
;SLARLGIATVDIAVAGGPDGITPDEETALALAGLVMRGKARYIGVSGYAPWRVAAMQTLLRERHLPALTVVEEEYSLVERSV
;
A
#
# COMPACT_ATOMS: atom_id res chain seq x y z
N SER A 1 -0.08 -5.65 -14.60
CA SER A 1 1.29 -5.93 -14.11
C SER A 1 1.65 -7.41 -14.14
N LEU A 2 0.93 -8.28 -13.43
CA LEU A 2 1.24 -9.72 -13.36
C LEU A 2 1.43 -10.41 -14.73
N ALA A 3 0.49 -10.20 -15.66
CA ALA A 3 0.59 -10.76 -17.02
C ALA A 3 1.86 -10.30 -17.77
N ARG A 4 2.29 -9.04 -17.56
CA ARG A 4 3.53 -8.50 -18.16
C ARG A 4 4.79 -9.09 -17.54
N LEU A 5 4.74 -9.41 -16.24
CA LEU A 5 5.85 -10.03 -15.51
C LEU A 5 5.91 -11.55 -15.70
N GLY A 6 4.85 -12.18 -16.25
CA GLY A 6 4.79 -13.63 -16.41
C GLY A 6 4.69 -14.41 -15.09
N ILE A 7 4.29 -13.74 -14.00
CA ILE A 7 4.17 -14.33 -12.65
C ILE A 7 2.76 -14.16 -12.10
N ALA A 8 2.32 -15.08 -11.24
CA ALA A 8 1.01 -15.05 -10.61
C ALA A 8 0.93 -14.12 -9.37
N THR A 9 2.08 -13.87 -8.73
CA THR A 9 2.17 -13.17 -7.45
C THR A 9 3.43 -12.31 -7.43
N VAL A 10 3.33 -11.07 -6.95
CA VAL A 10 4.49 -10.24 -6.59
C VAL A 10 4.78 -10.35 -5.10
N ASP A 11 6.03 -10.12 -4.69
CA ASP A 11 6.37 -10.05 -3.27
C ASP A 11 5.69 -8.85 -2.60
N ILE A 12 5.77 -7.67 -3.20
CA ILE A 12 5.22 -6.44 -2.64
C ILE A 12 4.43 -5.70 -3.72
N ALA A 13 3.20 -5.29 -3.41
CA ALA A 13 2.43 -4.35 -4.21
C ALA A 13 2.33 -3.00 -3.49
N VAL A 14 2.81 -1.93 -4.12
CA VAL A 14 2.83 -0.57 -3.55
C VAL A 14 1.86 0.32 -4.33
N ALA A 15 0.97 1.01 -3.61
CA ALA A 15 0.15 2.07 -4.19
C ALA A 15 0.94 3.40 -4.20
N GLY A 16 1.17 3.96 -5.38
CA GLY A 16 1.92 5.21 -5.55
C GLY A 16 1.01 6.42 -5.49
N GLY A 17 1.17 7.22 -4.42
CA GLY A 17 0.48 8.48 -4.17
C GLY A 17 -1.04 8.36 -4.01
N PRO A 18 -1.68 9.31 -3.31
CA PRO A 18 -3.12 9.49 -3.38
C PRO A 18 -3.51 10.10 -4.73
N ASP A 19 -4.55 9.57 -5.37
CA ASP A 19 -5.05 10.09 -6.66
C ASP A 19 -5.96 11.32 -6.52
N GLY A 20 -6.32 11.69 -5.29
CA GLY A 20 -7.14 12.86 -4.96
C GLY A 20 -8.65 12.67 -5.12
N ILE A 21 -9.11 11.49 -5.59
CA ILE A 21 -10.53 11.21 -5.83
C ILE A 21 -11.02 9.93 -5.14
N THR A 22 -10.12 8.97 -4.89
CA THR A 22 -10.44 7.72 -4.22
C THR A 22 -10.14 7.84 -2.73
N PRO A 23 -11.11 7.51 -1.85
CA PRO A 23 -10.87 7.45 -0.41
C PRO A 23 -9.75 6.45 -0.06
N ASP A 24 -8.93 6.79 0.93
CA ASP A 24 -7.79 5.95 1.33
C ASP A 24 -8.24 4.57 1.80
N GLU A 25 -9.42 4.49 2.41
CA GLU A 25 -10.05 3.26 2.86
C GLU A 25 -10.31 2.31 1.69
N GLU A 26 -10.77 2.82 0.56
CA GLU A 26 -11.01 2.00 -0.63
C GLU A 26 -9.68 1.45 -1.17
N THR A 27 -8.65 2.29 -1.24
CA THR A 27 -7.30 1.87 -1.63
C THR A 27 -6.73 0.81 -0.69
N ALA A 28 -6.84 1.01 0.63
CA ALA A 28 -6.38 0.06 1.64
C ALA A 28 -7.08 -1.30 1.51
N LEU A 29 -8.41 -1.30 1.34
CA LEU A 29 -9.20 -2.52 1.15
C LEU A 29 -8.85 -3.22 -0.17
N ALA A 30 -8.62 -2.46 -1.24
CA ALA A 30 -8.21 -3.02 -2.53
C ALA A 30 -6.85 -3.72 -2.44
N LEU A 31 -5.87 -3.10 -1.77
CA LEU A 31 -4.55 -3.67 -1.50
C LEU A 31 -4.66 -4.94 -0.65
N ALA A 32 -5.40 -4.90 0.47
CA ALA A 32 -5.64 -6.09 1.29
C ALA A 32 -6.25 -7.24 0.48
N GLY A 33 -7.19 -6.92 -0.41
CA GLY A 33 -7.77 -7.87 -1.35
C GLY A 33 -6.75 -8.52 -2.30
N LEU A 34 -5.66 -7.83 -2.67
CA LEU A 34 -4.59 -8.44 -3.49
C LEU A 34 -3.88 -9.56 -2.72
N VAL A 35 -3.60 -9.36 -1.44
CA VAL A 35 -3.00 -10.40 -0.58
C VAL A 35 -3.95 -11.57 -0.42
N MET A 36 -5.21 -11.30 -0.09
CA MET A 36 -6.23 -12.34 0.07
C MET A 36 -6.44 -13.19 -1.21
N ARG A 37 -6.28 -12.58 -2.39
CA ARG A 37 -6.38 -13.27 -3.69
C ARG A 37 -5.07 -13.93 -4.14
N GLY A 38 -4.02 -13.89 -3.31
CA GLY A 38 -2.70 -14.45 -3.64
C GLY A 38 -1.96 -13.68 -4.75
N LYS A 39 -2.37 -12.46 -5.07
CA LYS A 39 -1.75 -11.62 -6.12
C LYS A 39 -0.53 -10.84 -5.62
N ALA A 40 -0.43 -10.66 -4.30
CA ALA A 40 0.73 -10.07 -3.62
C ALA A 40 1.01 -10.81 -2.31
N ARG A 41 2.27 -10.89 -1.86
CA ARG A 41 2.60 -11.43 -0.52
C ARG A 41 2.47 -10.35 0.56
N TYR A 42 2.89 -9.13 0.24
CA TYR A 42 2.83 -7.95 1.10
C TYR A 42 2.30 -6.73 0.32
N ILE A 43 1.86 -5.73 1.07
CA ILE A 43 1.32 -4.48 0.51
C ILE A 43 1.93 -3.27 1.20
N GLY A 44 1.96 -2.16 0.49
CA GLY A 44 2.46 -0.89 0.98
C GLY A 44 1.92 0.30 0.21
N VAL A 45 2.39 1.47 0.61
CA VAL A 45 2.03 2.76 0.01
C VAL A 45 3.30 3.60 -0.19
N SER A 46 3.23 4.56 -1.09
CA SER A 46 4.31 5.50 -1.36
C SER A 46 3.76 6.92 -1.51
N GLY A 47 4.40 7.92 -0.90
CA GLY A 47 3.99 9.31 -1.04
C GLY A 47 2.67 9.64 -0.35
N TYR A 48 2.34 8.92 0.73
CA TYR A 48 1.16 9.19 1.56
C TYR A 48 1.61 9.91 2.84
N ALA A 49 0.90 10.98 3.22
CA ALA A 49 1.16 11.64 4.48
C ALA A 49 1.04 10.64 5.67
N PRO A 50 1.90 10.71 6.70
CA PRO A 50 1.94 9.69 7.76
C PRO A 50 0.60 9.45 8.47
N TRP A 51 -0.21 10.49 8.65
CA TRP A 51 -1.53 10.38 9.28
C TRP A 51 -2.54 9.58 8.43
N ARG A 52 -2.41 9.62 7.09
CA ARG A 52 -3.22 8.81 6.18
C ARG A 52 -2.84 7.35 6.29
N VAL A 53 -1.54 7.06 6.29
CA VAL A 53 -1.01 5.69 6.48
C VAL A 53 -1.48 5.11 7.81
N ALA A 54 -1.43 5.90 8.89
CA ALA A 54 -1.91 5.47 10.21
C ALA A 54 -3.42 5.17 10.23
N ALA A 55 -4.24 5.98 9.53
CA ALA A 55 -5.67 5.75 9.40
C ALA A 55 -5.96 4.46 8.61
N MET A 56 -5.31 4.26 7.45
CA MET A 56 -5.42 3.05 6.65
C MET A 56 -5.01 1.80 7.46
N GLN A 57 -3.89 1.87 8.17
CA GLN A 57 -3.40 0.77 8.99
C GLN A 57 -4.36 0.44 10.15
N THR A 58 -4.99 1.47 10.75
CA THR A 58 -5.98 1.28 11.80
C THR A 58 -7.22 0.57 11.26
N LEU A 59 -7.75 1.00 10.12
CA LEU A 59 -8.87 0.36 9.44
C LEU A 59 -8.60 -1.12 9.15
N LEU A 60 -7.43 -1.43 8.56
CA LEU A 60 -7.05 -2.81 8.22
C LEU A 60 -6.96 -3.68 9.47
N ARG A 61 -6.37 -3.15 10.55
CA ARG A 61 -6.25 -3.84 11.84
C ARG A 61 -7.63 -4.13 12.46
N GLU A 62 -8.53 -3.15 12.52
CA GLU A 62 -9.88 -3.32 13.08
C GLU A 62 -10.69 -4.38 12.32
N ARG A 63 -10.46 -4.48 11.00
CA ARG A 63 -11.13 -5.46 10.14
C ARG A 63 -10.41 -6.81 10.06
N HIS A 64 -9.31 -7.00 10.80
CA HIS A 64 -8.49 -8.21 10.75
C HIS A 64 -8.01 -8.56 9.33
N LEU A 65 -7.68 -7.51 8.55
CA LEU A 65 -7.19 -7.63 7.18
C LEU A 65 -5.66 -7.56 7.12
N PRO A 66 -5.04 -8.04 6.04
CA PRO A 66 -3.60 -7.90 5.81
C PRO A 66 -3.12 -6.45 6.01
N ALA A 67 -2.04 -6.29 6.78
CA ALA A 67 -1.48 -5.00 7.16
C ALA A 67 -0.63 -4.36 6.05
N LEU A 68 -0.51 -3.03 6.07
CA LEU A 68 0.54 -2.33 5.36
C LEU A 68 1.88 -2.69 5.99
N THR A 69 2.80 -3.23 5.19
CA THR A 69 4.13 -3.71 5.64
C THR A 69 5.24 -2.78 5.18
N VAL A 70 4.97 -1.93 4.18
CA VAL A 70 5.97 -1.07 3.53
C VAL A 70 5.42 0.34 3.35
N VAL A 71 6.26 1.32 3.63
CA VAL A 71 6.08 2.71 3.20
C VAL A 71 7.32 3.10 2.40
N GLU A 72 7.13 3.48 1.14
CA GLU A 72 8.20 3.89 0.24
C GLU A 72 8.18 5.41 0.11
N GLU A 73 9.17 6.08 0.68
CA GLU A 73 9.28 7.54 0.66
C GLU A 73 10.60 7.98 0.02
N GLU A 74 10.60 9.19 -0.52
CA GLU A 74 11.84 9.84 -0.95
C GLU A 74 12.65 10.23 0.28
N TYR A 75 13.88 9.73 0.36
CA TYR A 75 14.81 10.10 1.42
C TYR A 75 16.22 10.22 0.86
N SER A 76 16.84 11.39 1.04
CA SER A 76 18.17 11.69 0.52
C SER A 76 18.86 12.75 1.38
N LEU A 77 20.07 13.20 0.98
CA LEU A 77 20.73 14.31 1.66
C LEU A 77 19.96 15.63 1.52
N VAL A 78 19.21 15.80 0.42
CA VAL A 78 18.45 17.03 0.12
C VAL A 78 16.98 16.94 0.56
N GLU A 79 16.46 15.73 0.77
CA GLU A 79 15.09 15.48 1.23
C GLU A 79 15.09 14.64 2.51
N ARG A 80 14.65 15.23 3.62
CA ARG A 80 14.67 14.64 4.97
C ARG A 80 13.38 14.91 5.77
N SER A 81 12.33 15.35 5.10
CA SER A 81 11.05 15.77 5.71
C SER A 81 10.04 14.63 5.92
N VAL A 82 10.48 13.39 5.69
CA VAL A 82 9.72 12.16 5.94
C VAL A 82 9.20 12.05 7.36
#